data_AF-G8Y992-F1
#
_entry.id   AF-G8Y992-F1
#
_cell.length_a   1.000
_cell.length_b   1.000
_cell.length_c   1.000
_cell.angle_alpha   90.00
_cell.angle_beta   90.00
_cell.angle_gamma   90.00
#
_symmetry.space_group_name_H-M   'P 1'
#
loop_
_entity.id
_entity.type
_entity.pdbx_description
1 polymer ?
#
loop_
_entity_poly.entity_id
_entity_poly.type
_entity_poly.pdbx_seq_one_letter_code
_entity_poly.pdbx_strand_id
1 'polypeptide(L)'
;MEQDITEVVELLSSDKMSDLEQAVLKLNDILLELLPLIKGIRQSGAIQQHNRLSDFLALQDDFEFNIVSHLIHYYKKCWDTFESIDQEILLLSNRALQGLLLLHPGSRKVFHRRSNMLTLINFLRLPNEGEEEKTLPVKVTISFISTAIHVLLKDLKNVRVFEENEGCMLIIGKLSKSPGVSLPQSNMHQDLNFKIIEFLIFYMTEEHSISSSQEVRSSSEKAELLRPCFAEIDSLMENINSLKNLY
;
A
#
# COMPACT_ATOMS: atom_id res chain seq x y z
N MET A 1 -2.11 10.39 24.25
CA MET A 1 -1.96 9.26 23.33
C MET A 1 -3.22 8.43 23.30
N GLU A 2 -3.58 7.70 24.36
CA GLU A 2 -4.83 6.91 24.38
C GLU A 2 -6.08 7.73 24.03
N GLN A 3 -6.27 8.91 24.65
CA GLN A 3 -7.36 9.83 24.30
C GLN A 3 -7.31 10.25 22.82
N ASP A 4 -6.12 10.58 22.30
CA ASP A 4 -5.93 11.01 20.91
C ASP A 4 -6.32 9.89 19.92
N ILE A 5 -5.94 8.64 20.24
CA ILE A 5 -6.26 7.45 19.43
C ILE A 5 -7.74 7.09 19.54
N THR A 6 -8.32 7.21 20.74
CA THR A 6 -9.75 6.99 20.96
C THR A 6 -10.58 7.92 20.08
N GLU A 7 -10.24 9.22 20.07
CA GLU A 7 -10.92 10.20 19.22
C GLU A 7 -10.79 9.87 17.72
N VAL A 8 -9.61 9.46 17.26
CA VAL A 8 -9.41 9.02 15.86
C VAL A 8 -10.27 7.80 15.54
N VAL A 9 -10.32 6.81 16.43
CA VAL A 9 -11.09 5.57 16.23
C VAL A 9 -12.60 5.85 16.23
N GLU A 10 -13.09 6.70 17.14
CA GLU A 10 -14.49 7.12 17.18
C GLU A 10 -14.89 7.82 15.88
N LEU A 11 -14.07 8.74 15.39
CA LEU A 11 -14.31 9.42 14.12
C LEU A 11 -14.26 8.45 12.92
N LEU A 12 -13.28 7.53 12.88
CA LEU A 12 -13.18 6.50 11.84
C LEU A 12 -14.33 5.48 11.88
N SER A 13 -15.06 5.39 12.98
CA SER A 13 -16.25 4.54 13.12
C SER A 13 -17.54 5.24 12.67
N SER A 14 -17.49 6.54 12.35
CA SER A 14 -18.64 7.33 11.90
C SER A 14 -19.09 6.92 10.49
N ASP A 15 -20.38 7.13 10.21
CA ASP A 15 -20.93 7.01 8.86
C ASP A 15 -20.80 8.30 8.03
N LYS A 16 -20.48 9.43 8.67
CA LYS A 16 -20.37 10.73 8.00
C LYS A 16 -18.98 10.91 7.40
N MET A 17 -18.92 11.22 6.11
CA MET A 17 -17.64 11.44 5.42
C MET A 17 -16.80 12.56 6.08
N SER A 18 -17.44 13.63 6.56
CA SER A 18 -16.76 14.73 7.27
C SER A 18 -15.99 14.27 8.50
N ASP A 19 -16.56 13.33 9.26
CA ASP A 19 -15.94 12.81 10.48
C ASP A 19 -14.75 11.93 10.12
N LEU A 20 -14.89 11.11 9.06
CA LEU A 20 -13.81 10.27 8.55
C LEU A 20 -12.62 11.10 8.03
N GLU A 21 -12.90 12.17 7.27
CA GLU A 21 -11.87 13.09 6.78
C GLU A 21 -11.16 13.79 7.94
N GLN A 22 -11.91 14.22 8.96
CA GLN A 22 -11.34 14.78 10.19
C GLN A 22 -10.45 13.77 10.93
N ALA A 23 -10.83 12.50 10.95
CA ALA A 23 -10.03 11.44 11.55
C ALA A 23 -8.68 11.28 10.84
N VAL A 24 -8.67 11.32 9.49
CA VAL A 24 -7.44 11.25 8.68
C VAL A 24 -6.51 12.43 8.97
N LEU A 25 -7.06 13.64 9.10
CA LEU A 25 -6.28 14.84 9.45
C LEU A 25 -5.64 14.69 10.84
N LYS A 26 -6.42 14.31 11.85
CA LYS A 26 -5.92 14.08 13.22
C LYS A 26 -4.87 12.97 13.28
N LEU A 27 -5.10 11.87 12.56
CA LEU A 27 -4.13 10.79 12.45
C LEU A 27 -2.81 11.29 11.86
N ASN A 28 -2.86 12.08 10.79
CA ASN A 28 -1.66 12.66 10.21
C ASN A 28 -0.91 13.55 11.22
N ASP A 29 -1.61 14.38 11.98
CA ASP A 29 -1.00 15.24 13.01
C ASP A 29 -0.29 14.40 14.10
N ILE A 30 -0.94 13.35 14.60
CA ILE A 30 -0.34 12.41 15.55
C ILE A 30 0.93 11.78 14.96
N LEU A 31 0.88 11.31 13.70
CA LEU A 31 2.05 10.70 13.06
C LEU A 31 3.20 11.71 12.88
N LEU A 32 2.89 12.97 12.57
CA LEU A 32 3.89 14.05 12.47
C LEU A 32 4.53 14.35 13.83
N GLU A 33 3.76 14.35 14.92
CA GLU A 33 4.28 14.51 16.28
C GLU A 33 5.24 13.38 16.70
N LEU A 34 5.03 12.16 16.17
CA LEU A 34 5.89 11.02 16.45
C LEU A 34 7.20 11.02 15.64
N LEU A 35 7.28 11.76 14.53
CA LEU A 35 8.46 11.79 13.64
C LEU A 35 9.78 12.16 14.34
N PRO A 36 9.85 13.22 15.19
CA PRO A 36 11.08 13.55 15.90
C PRO A 36 11.56 12.42 16.80
N LEU A 37 10.64 11.70 17.45
CA LEU A 37 10.94 10.58 18.34
C LEU A 37 11.56 9.41 17.56
N ILE A 38 10.99 9.09 16.39
CA ILE A 38 11.51 8.05 15.48
C ILE A 38 12.92 8.39 15.00
N LYS A 39 13.18 9.66 14.66
CA LYS A 39 14.52 10.12 14.25
C LYS A 39 15.52 10.05 15.41
N GLY A 40 15.11 10.44 16.61
CA GLY A 40 15.92 10.38 17.82
C GLY A 40 16.38 8.95 18.15
N ILE A 41 15.49 7.96 18.05
CA ILE A 41 15.83 6.54 18.29
C ILE A 41 16.93 6.06 17.33
N ARG A 42 16.81 6.41 16.04
CA ARG A 42 17.78 5.99 15.01
C ARG A 42 19.17 6.61 15.20
N GLN A 43 19.25 7.79 15.83
CA GLN A 43 20.50 8.53 16.01
C GLN A 43 21.18 8.22 17.34
N SER A 44 20.41 8.03 18.41
CA SER A 44 20.95 8.04 19.78
C SER A 44 20.90 6.67 20.46
N GLY A 45 20.21 5.66 19.90
CA GLY A 45 20.13 4.29 20.44
C GLY A 45 19.46 4.15 21.83
N ALA A 46 19.17 5.25 22.51
CA ALA A 46 18.55 5.27 23.83
C ALA A 46 17.03 5.16 23.72
N ILE A 47 16.51 3.97 24.04
CA ILE A 47 15.08 3.62 24.04
C ILE A 47 14.35 4.20 25.28
N GLN A 48 15.08 4.70 26.29
CA GLN A 48 14.58 4.88 27.66
C GLN A 48 13.72 6.13 27.94
N GLN A 49 13.29 6.95 26.97
CA GLN A 49 12.60 8.22 27.27
C GLN A 49 11.35 8.58 26.46
N HIS A 50 10.78 7.69 25.63
CA HIS A 50 9.67 8.08 24.75
C HIS A 50 8.39 7.29 24.98
N ASN A 51 7.80 7.44 26.17
CA ASN A 51 6.52 6.85 26.55
C ASN A 51 5.47 7.01 25.44
N ARG A 52 5.34 8.20 24.83
CA ARG A 52 4.32 8.48 23.80
C ARG A 52 4.39 7.55 22.57
N LEU A 53 5.58 7.20 22.06
CA LEU A 53 5.69 6.27 20.93
C LEU A 53 5.46 4.82 21.36
N SER A 54 5.95 4.43 22.53
CA SER A 54 5.69 3.09 23.09
C SER A 54 4.20 2.89 23.36
N ASP A 55 3.53 3.88 23.95
CA ASP A 55 2.10 3.89 24.23
C ASP A 55 1.30 3.81 22.92
N PHE A 56 1.72 4.56 21.89
CA PHE A 56 1.11 4.49 20.56
C PHE A 56 1.18 3.07 19.99
N LEU A 57 2.38 2.46 20.01
CA LEU A 57 2.58 1.10 19.48
C LEU A 57 1.79 0.06 20.27
N ALA A 58 1.76 0.16 21.61
CA ALA A 58 0.97 -0.72 22.47
C ALA A 58 -0.53 -0.63 22.15
N LEU A 59 -1.05 0.57 21.85
CA LEU A 59 -2.44 0.72 21.40
C LEU A 59 -2.65 0.09 20.01
N GLN A 60 -1.65 0.08 19.12
CA GLN A 60 -1.80 -0.57 17.82
C GLN A 60 -1.80 -2.11 17.91
N ASP A 61 -1.28 -2.69 19.00
CA ASP A 61 -1.40 -4.12 19.30
C ASP A 61 -2.81 -4.51 19.77
N ASP A 62 -3.55 -3.55 20.35
CA ASP A 62 -4.94 -3.74 20.75
C ASP A 62 -5.88 -3.67 19.53
N PHE A 63 -6.80 -4.63 19.43
CA PHE A 63 -7.74 -4.69 18.33
C PHE A 63 -8.72 -3.52 18.33
N GLU A 64 -9.09 -2.99 19.51
CA GLU A 64 -10.04 -1.87 19.62
C GLU A 64 -9.42 -0.59 19.09
N PHE A 65 -8.12 -0.41 19.30
CA PHE A 65 -7.39 0.81 18.97
C PHE A 65 -6.54 0.71 17.68
N ASN A 66 -6.49 -0.46 17.04
CA ASN A 66 -5.73 -0.65 15.81
C ASN A 66 -6.30 0.21 14.66
N ILE A 67 -5.65 1.35 14.38
CA ILE A 67 -6.14 2.35 13.43
C ILE A 67 -6.27 1.78 12.01
N VAL A 68 -5.37 0.88 11.61
CA VAL A 68 -5.40 0.27 10.26
C VAL A 68 -6.69 -0.51 10.05
N SER A 69 -7.21 -1.19 11.08
CA SER A 69 -8.47 -1.91 11.00
C SER A 69 -9.67 -0.98 10.74
N HIS A 70 -9.65 0.22 11.34
CA HIS A 70 -10.67 1.25 11.18
C HIS A 70 -10.54 2.03 9.86
N LEU A 71 -9.33 2.27 9.38
CA LEU A 71 -9.10 2.91 8.07
C LEU A 71 -9.71 2.12 6.90
N ILE A 72 -9.88 0.80 7.03
CA ILE A 72 -10.60 0.00 6.03
C ILE A 72 -12.03 0.51 5.82
N HIS A 73 -12.71 0.97 6.87
CA HIS A 73 -14.05 1.56 6.75
C HIS A 73 -14.02 2.84 5.93
N TYR A 74 -13.06 3.73 6.20
CA TYR A 74 -12.85 4.94 5.40
C TYR A 74 -12.65 4.62 3.91
N TYR A 75 -11.76 3.67 3.58
CA TYR A 75 -11.51 3.31 2.18
C TYR A 75 -12.75 2.73 1.49
N LYS A 76 -13.58 1.95 2.18
CA LYS A 76 -14.85 1.45 1.64
C LYS A 76 -15.79 2.60 1.30
N LYS A 77 -15.97 3.55 2.23
CA LYS A 77 -16.79 4.75 2.01
C LYS A 77 -16.26 5.59 0.85
N CYS A 78 -14.95 5.80 0.78
CA CYS A 78 -14.31 6.50 -0.35
C CYS A 78 -14.54 5.79 -1.67
N TRP A 79 -14.51 4.46 -1.69
CA TRP A 79 -14.79 3.71 -2.91
C TRP A 79 -16.23 3.91 -3.36
N ASP A 80 -17.18 3.82 -2.44
CA ASP A 80 -18.61 3.95 -2.73
C ASP A 80 -18.94 5.34 -3.28
N THR A 81 -18.40 6.40 -2.68
CA THR A 81 -18.69 7.81 -3.03
C THR A 81 -17.51 8.54 -3.71
N PHE A 82 -16.69 7.82 -4.49
CA PHE A 82 -15.42 8.33 -5.04
C PHE A 82 -15.53 9.66 -5.80
N GLU A 83 -16.64 9.93 -6.47
CA GLU A 83 -16.84 11.16 -7.25
C GLU A 83 -16.97 12.42 -6.37
N SER A 84 -17.33 12.25 -5.10
CA SER A 84 -17.60 13.35 -4.17
C SER A 84 -16.59 13.49 -3.04
N ILE A 85 -15.54 12.65 -2.98
CA ILE A 85 -14.54 12.72 -1.91
C ILE A 85 -13.44 13.74 -2.23
N ASP A 86 -12.83 14.28 -1.17
CA ASP A 86 -11.57 15.00 -1.31
C ASP A 86 -10.42 14.01 -1.57
N GLN A 87 -9.90 14.05 -2.80
CA GLN A 87 -8.80 13.19 -3.23
C GLN A 87 -7.50 13.48 -2.47
N GLU A 88 -7.26 14.70 -2.01
CA GLU A 88 -6.06 15.01 -1.22
C GLU A 88 -6.13 14.36 0.17
N ILE A 89 -7.32 14.26 0.78
CA ILE A 89 -7.52 13.52 2.03
C ILE A 89 -7.34 12.01 1.82
N LEU A 90 -7.82 11.46 0.69
CA LEU A 90 -7.54 10.06 0.34
C LEU A 90 -6.03 9.79 0.19
N LEU A 91 -5.31 10.68 -0.48
CA LEU A 91 -3.85 10.59 -0.64
C LEU A 91 -3.13 10.71 0.71
N LEU A 92 -3.61 11.60 1.60
CA LEU A 92 -3.10 11.74 2.96
C LEU A 92 -3.33 10.48 3.78
N SER A 93 -4.51 9.87 3.67
CA SER A 93 -4.86 8.61 4.31
C SER A 93 -3.92 7.47 3.87
N ASN A 94 -3.62 7.37 2.57
CA ASN A 94 -2.63 6.42 2.06
C ASN A 94 -1.24 6.64 2.66
N ARG A 95 -0.78 7.90 2.73
CA ARG A 95 0.51 8.22 3.36
C ARG A 95 0.53 7.86 4.85
N ALA A 96 -0.56 8.13 5.57
CA ALA A 96 -0.70 7.77 6.97
C ALA A 96 -0.68 6.24 7.15
N LEU A 97 -1.42 5.49 6.33
CA LEU A 97 -1.40 4.02 6.33
C LEU A 97 0.00 3.48 6.06
N GLN A 98 0.71 3.99 5.07
CA GLN A 98 2.10 3.59 4.79
C GLN A 98 2.99 3.82 6.02
N GLY A 99 2.87 4.98 6.68
CA GLY A 99 3.56 5.29 7.93
C GLY A 99 3.21 4.32 9.06
N LEU A 100 1.92 4.04 9.26
CA LEU A 100 1.44 3.08 10.25
C LEU A 100 2.03 1.69 10.06
N LEU A 101 2.08 1.18 8.82
CA LEU A 101 2.63 -0.14 8.52
C LEU A 101 4.15 -0.21 8.68
N LEU A 102 4.85 0.92 8.56
CA LEU A 102 6.28 1.02 8.87
C LEU A 102 6.55 1.07 10.37
N LEU A 103 5.70 1.76 11.14
CA LEU A 103 5.83 1.87 12.60
C LEU A 103 5.37 0.60 13.31
N HIS A 104 4.26 0.03 12.87
CA HIS A 104 3.64 -1.14 13.44
C HIS A 104 3.43 -2.24 12.38
N PRO A 105 4.46 -3.05 12.10
CA PRO A 105 4.38 -4.16 11.16
C PRO A 105 3.23 -5.15 11.40
N GLY A 106 2.83 -5.33 12.67
CA GLY A 106 1.73 -6.21 13.05
C GLY A 106 0.39 -5.85 12.42
N SER A 107 0.17 -4.56 12.11
CA SER A 107 -1.06 -4.09 11.46
C SER A 107 -1.25 -4.62 10.04
N ARG A 108 -0.20 -5.13 9.39
CA ARG A 108 -0.33 -5.80 8.07
C ARG A 108 -1.31 -6.98 8.10
N LYS A 109 -1.47 -7.63 9.25
CA LYS A 109 -2.39 -8.77 9.45
C LYS A 109 -3.85 -8.42 9.16
N VAL A 110 -4.23 -7.13 9.20
CA VAL A 110 -5.55 -6.66 8.81
C VAL A 110 -5.89 -7.05 7.37
N PHE A 111 -4.88 -7.08 6.48
CA PHE A 111 -5.05 -7.40 5.06
C PHE A 111 -4.97 -8.91 4.75
N HIS A 112 -4.71 -9.77 5.75
CA HIS A 112 -4.84 -11.23 5.60
C HIS A 112 -6.28 -11.64 5.24
N ARG A 113 -7.25 -10.78 5.55
CA ARG A 113 -8.66 -10.98 5.18
C ARG A 113 -8.87 -10.50 3.75
N ARG A 114 -9.33 -11.41 2.89
CA ARG A 114 -9.67 -11.12 1.48
C ARG A 114 -10.53 -9.86 1.31
N SER A 115 -11.54 -9.65 2.14
CA SER A 115 -12.41 -8.46 2.08
C SER A 115 -11.65 -7.14 2.26
N ASN A 116 -10.64 -7.13 3.13
CA ASN A 116 -9.85 -5.95 3.42
C ASN A 116 -8.82 -5.74 2.30
N MET A 117 -8.20 -6.81 1.80
CA MET A 117 -7.34 -6.73 0.62
C MET A 117 -8.08 -6.22 -0.62
N LEU A 118 -9.31 -6.68 -0.85
CA LEU A 118 -10.15 -6.22 -1.95
C LEU A 118 -10.47 -4.72 -1.87
N THR A 119 -10.56 -4.18 -0.65
CA THR A 119 -10.74 -2.73 -0.45
C THR A 119 -9.57 -1.95 -1.07
N LEU A 120 -8.33 -2.43 -0.92
CA LEU A 120 -7.15 -1.84 -1.57
C LEU A 120 -7.15 -2.09 -3.09
N ILE A 121 -7.45 -3.33 -3.51
CA ILE A 121 -7.40 -3.75 -4.92
C ILE A 121 -8.43 -3.01 -5.77
N ASN A 122 -9.58 -2.62 -5.22
CA ASN A 122 -10.57 -1.84 -5.95
C ASN A 122 -9.99 -0.55 -6.52
N PHE A 123 -9.12 0.14 -5.77
CA PHE A 123 -8.41 1.34 -6.23
C PHE A 123 -7.26 1.07 -7.20
N LEU A 124 -6.99 -0.20 -7.53
CA LEU A 124 -6.01 -0.62 -8.54
C LEU A 124 -6.68 -1.07 -9.83
N ARG A 125 -8.00 -1.16 -9.91
CA ARG A 125 -8.68 -1.62 -11.14
C ARG A 125 -8.44 -0.65 -12.29
N LEU A 126 -8.35 -1.19 -13.50
CA LEU A 126 -8.43 -0.42 -14.74
C LEU A 126 -9.90 -0.33 -15.14
N PRO A 127 -10.36 0.76 -15.76
CA PRO A 127 -11.63 0.71 -16.46
C PRO A 127 -11.54 -0.38 -17.53
N ASN A 128 -12.43 -1.37 -17.47
CA ASN A 128 -12.58 -2.31 -18.59
C ASN A 128 -13.18 -1.56 -19.80
N GLU A 129 -12.71 -1.89 -21.01
CA GLU A 129 -13.30 -1.37 -22.25
C GLU A 129 -14.77 -1.83 -22.32
N GLY A 130 -15.73 -0.97 -22.00
CA GLY A 130 -17.17 -1.21 -22.17
C GLY A 130 -18.06 -1.03 -20.94
N GLU A 131 -17.52 -0.73 -19.77
CA GLU A 131 -18.31 -0.33 -18.59
C GLU A 131 -18.15 1.18 -18.33
N GLU A 132 -19.22 1.85 -17.90
CA GLU A 132 -19.19 3.23 -17.37
C GLU A 132 -18.45 3.25 -16.00
N GLU A 133 -17.21 2.77 -15.98
CA GLU A 133 -16.47 2.49 -14.75
C GLU A 133 -15.73 3.73 -14.23
N LYS A 134 -15.70 3.87 -12.90
CA LYS A 134 -15.02 4.96 -12.17
C LYS A 134 -13.57 5.10 -12.65
N THR A 135 -13.28 6.18 -13.40
CA THR A 135 -11.92 6.47 -13.85
C THR A 135 -11.11 7.07 -12.70
N LEU A 136 -10.17 6.30 -12.15
CA LEU A 136 -9.30 6.75 -11.08
C LEU A 136 -8.19 7.68 -11.62
N PRO A 137 -7.93 8.84 -10.97
CA PRO A 137 -6.79 9.68 -11.28
C PRO A 137 -5.47 8.93 -11.14
N VAL A 138 -4.51 9.25 -12.01
CA VAL A 138 -3.17 8.62 -12.03
C VAL A 138 -2.46 8.78 -10.67
N LYS A 139 -2.54 9.96 -10.05
CA LYS A 139 -1.94 10.25 -8.72
C LYS A 139 -2.49 9.32 -7.62
N VAL A 140 -3.81 9.07 -7.63
CA VAL A 140 -4.46 8.14 -6.70
C VAL A 140 -3.98 6.73 -6.96
N THR A 141 -3.95 6.30 -8.23
CA THR A 141 -3.46 4.97 -8.62
C THR A 141 -2.02 4.73 -8.15
N ILE A 142 -1.10 5.68 -8.39
CA ILE A 142 0.29 5.63 -7.92
C ILE A 142 0.36 5.48 -6.40
N SER A 143 -0.46 6.25 -5.68
CA SER A 143 -0.52 6.20 -4.21
C SER A 143 -0.95 4.82 -3.71
N PHE A 144 -1.96 4.21 -4.34
CA PHE A 144 -2.42 2.86 -4.00
C PHE A 144 -1.42 1.76 -4.36
N ILE A 145 -0.68 1.88 -5.47
CA ILE A 145 0.43 0.94 -5.77
C ILE A 145 1.51 1.06 -4.69
N SER A 146 1.84 2.28 -4.27
CA SER A 146 2.80 2.48 -3.19
C SER A 146 2.30 1.92 -1.85
N THR A 147 1.02 2.08 -1.53
CA THR A 147 0.39 1.47 -0.35
C THR A 147 0.41 -0.05 -0.42
N ALA A 148 0.16 -0.64 -1.60
CA ALA A 148 0.26 -2.09 -1.80
C ALA A 148 1.65 -2.62 -1.46
N ILE A 149 2.73 -1.97 -1.92
CA ILE A 149 4.10 -2.36 -1.53
C ILE A 149 4.25 -2.42 0.00
N HIS A 150 3.72 -1.45 0.74
CA HIS A 150 3.81 -1.41 2.20
C HIS A 150 2.98 -2.49 2.89
N VAL A 151 1.81 -2.84 2.34
CA VAL A 151 0.94 -3.93 2.81
C VAL A 151 1.61 -5.28 2.61
N LEU A 152 2.28 -5.47 1.47
CA LEU A 152 2.94 -6.72 1.09
C LEU A 152 4.33 -6.92 1.72
N LEU A 153 4.98 -5.83 2.14
CA LEU A 153 6.36 -5.83 2.63
C LEU A 153 6.56 -6.84 3.77
N LYS A 154 7.37 -7.88 3.50
CA LYS A 154 7.72 -8.95 4.44
C LYS A 154 6.51 -9.72 5.03
N ASP A 155 5.36 -9.71 4.35
CA ASP A 155 4.18 -10.47 4.75
C ASP A 155 3.70 -11.35 3.58
N LEU A 156 4.20 -12.59 3.54
CA LEU A 156 3.87 -13.52 2.45
C LEU A 156 2.39 -13.87 2.39
N LYS A 157 1.67 -13.86 3.52
CA LYS A 157 0.24 -14.13 3.51
C LYS A 157 -0.52 -13.01 2.80
N ASN A 158 -0.15 -11.75 3.02
CA ASN A 158 -0.68 -10.65 2.22
C ASN A 158 -0.32 -10.79 0.73
N VAL A 159 0.92 -11.22 0.40
CA VAL A 159 1.31 -11.48 -1.00
C VAL A 159 0.38 -12.52 -1.63
N ARG A 160 0.14 -13.66 -0.96
CA ARG A 160 -0.76 -14.71 -1.47
C ARG A 160 -2.19 -14.22 -1.66
N VAL A 161 -2.76 -13.53 -0.67
CA VAL A 161 -4.12 -12.98 -0.79
C VAL A 161 -4.19 -11.95 -1.93
N PHE A 162 -3.15 -11.14 -2.13
CA PHE A 162 -3.11 -10.16 -3.21
C PHE A 162 -3.04 -10.83 -4.60
N GLU A 163 -2.20 -11.86 -4.76
CA GLU A 163 -2.09 -12.65 -5.99
C GLU A 163 -3.40 -13.39 -6.33
N GLU A 164 -4.02 -14.04 -5.35
CA GLU A 164 -5.31 -14.75 -5.49
C GLU A 164 -6.48 -13.83 -5.86
N ASN A 165 -6.31 -12.51 -5.73
CA ASN A 165 -7.28 -11.49 -6.09
C ASN A 165 -6.79 -10.65 -7.28
N GLU A 166 -5.88 -11.20 -8.09
CA GLU A 166 -5.42 -10.61 -9.35
C GLU A 166 -4.70 -9.26 -9.20
N GLY A 167 -4.27 -8.91 -7.98
CA GLY A 167 -3.70 -7.60 -7.70
C GLY A 167 -2.46 -7.30 -8.55
N CYS A 168 -1.60 -8.30 -8.78
CA CYS A 168 -0.41 -8.14 -9.63
C CYS A 168 -0.80 -7.85 -11.08
N MET A 169 -1.78 -8.59 -11.62
CA MET A 169 -2.24 -8.41 -13.01
C MET A 169 -2.88 -7.03 -13.21
N LEU A 170 -3.67 -6.57 -12.23
CA LEU A 170 -4.28 -5.24 -12.26
C LEU A 170 -3.24 -4.10 -12.26
N ILE A 171 -2.12 -4.24 -11.54
CA ILE A 171 -1.03 -3.26 -11.57
C ILE A 171 -0.29 -3.31 -12.92
N ILE A 172 0.08 -4.50 -13.39
CA ILE A 172 0.89 -4.68 -14.59
C ILE A 172 0.14 -4.31 -15.86
N GLY A 173 -1.16 -4.59 -15.93
CA GLY A 173 -2.01 -4.18 -17.06
C GLY A 173 -1.97 -2.66 -17.32
N LYS A 174 -1.54 -1.86 -16.34
CA LYS A 174 -1.39 -0.41 -16.48
C LYS A 174 -0.10 0.05 -17.14
N LEU A 175 0.89 -0.83 -17.37
CA LEU A 175 2.18 -0.48 -17.99
C LEU A 175 2.08 -0.01 -19.45
N SER A 176 0.88 -0.01 -20.02
CA SER A 176 0.58 0.29 -21.42
C SER A 176 1.01 -0.86 -22.34
N LYS A 177 0.10 -1.24 -23.25
CA LYS A 177 0.40 -1.98 -24.47
C LYS A 177 1.50 -1.20 -25.23
N SER A 178 2.77 -1.53 -25.03
CA SER A 178 3.90 -0.77 -25.59
C SER A 178 4.59 -1.54 -26.71
N PRO A 179 4.12 -1.48 -27.96
CA PRO A 179 4.97 -1.72 -29.11
C PRO A 179 5.35 -0.37 -29.73
N GLY A 180 6.40 0.25 -29.19
CA GLY A 180 7.23 1.23 -29.91
C GLY A 180 6.62 2.60 -30.22
N VAL A 181 7.52 3.58 -30.30
CA VAL A 181 7.38 4.87 -31.01
C VAL A 181 6.49 5.93 -30.34
N SER A 182 7.19 6.85 -29.66
CA SER A 182 7.04 8.30 -29.76
C SER A 182 5.65 8.92 -29.53
N LEU A 183 5.43 9.40 -28.30
CA LEU A 183 4.81 10.69 -27.97
C LEU A 183 5.29 11.09 -26.56
N PRO A 184 5.33 12.39 -26.21
CA PRO A 184 5.70 12.80 -24.87
C PRO A 184 4.57 12.35 -23.94
N GLN A 185 4.70 11.15 -23.36
CA GLN A 185 3.86 10.73 -22.25
C GLN A 185 3.95 11.84 -21.21
N SER A 186 2.81 12.42 -20.82
CA SER A 186 2.80 13.43 -19.75
C SER A 186 3.58 12.88 -18.55
N ASN A 187 4.37 13.71 -17.86
CA ASN A 187 5.22 13.28 -16.74
C ASN A 187 4.50 12.31 -15.76
N MET A 188 3.19 12.49 -15.54
CA MET A 188 2.36 11.62 -14.69
C MET A 188 2.28 10.16 -15.15
N HIS A 189 2.23 9.88 -16.46
CA HIS A 189 2.23 8.51 -16.99
C HIS A 189 3.60 7.86 -16.87
N GLN A 190 4.67 8.65 -16.97
CA GLN A 190 6.02 8.18 -16.68
C GLN A 190 6.16 7.83 -15.20
N ASP A 191 5.67 8.68 -14.30
CA ASP A 191 5.65 8.43 -12.85
C ASP A 191 4.87 7.15 -12.50
N LEU A 192 3.75 6.89 -13.20
CA LEU A 192 3.00 5.64 -13.05
C LEU A 192 3.82 4.43 -13.49
N ASN A 193 4.46 4.49 -14.67
CA ASN A 193 5.30 3.40 -15.15
C ASN A 193 6.47 3.14 -14.19
N PHE A 194 7.14 4.17 -13.69
CA PHE A 194 8.19 4.04 -12.67
C PHE A 194 7.67 3.36 -11.41
N LYS A 195 6.48 3.75 -10.92
CA LYS A 195 5.89 3.13 -9.73
C LYS A 195 5.53 1.67 -9.94
N ILE A 196 5.07 1.29 -11.14
CA ILE A 196 4.78 -0.11 -11.47
C ILE A 196 6.09 -0.91 -11.55
N ILE A 197 7.16 -0.35 -12.15
CA ILE A 197 8.48 -0.99 -12.18
C ILE A 197 9.02 -1.18 -10.76
N GLU A 198 8.89 -0.19 -9.88
CA GLU A 198 9.27 -0.30 -8.46
C GLU A 198 8.50 -1.44 -7.77
N PHE A 199 7.19 -1.53 -8.00
CA PHE A 199 6.38 -2.65 -7.50
C PHE A 199 6.88 -3.99 -8.03
N LEU A 200 7.21 -4.09 -9.32
CA LEU A 200 7.73 -5.32 -9.92
C LEU A 200 9.08 -5.72 -9.33
N ILE A 201 10.03 -4.79 -9.19
CA ILE A 201 11.33 -5.05 -8.56
C ILE A 201 11.12 -5.57 -7.13
N PHE A 202 10.23 -4.93 -6.37
CA PHE A 202 9.85 -5.39 -5.03
C PHE A 202 9.25 -6.81 -5.08
N TYR A 203 8.26 -7.04 -5.94
CA TYR A 203 7.56 -8.32 -6.05
C TYR A 203 8.50 -9.46 -6.47
N MET A 204 9.45 -9.22 -7.37
CA MET A 204 10.42 -10.20 -7.86
C MET A 204 11.59 -10.46 -6.89
N THR A 205 11.60 -9.80 -5.73
CA THR A 205 12.58 -10.11 -4.67
C THR A 205 12.34 -11.52 -4.13
N GLU A 206 13.43 -12.26 -3.87
CA GLU A 206 13.37 -13.64 -3.41
C GLU A 206 12.83 -13.75 -1.99
N GLU A 207 11.80 -14.59 -1.85
CA GLU A 207 11.06 -14.74 -0.59
C GLU A 207 11.80 -15.63 0.45
N HIS A 208 12.83 -16.37 0.04
CA HIS A 208 13.66 -17.16 0.96
C HIS A 208 14.36 -16.29 2.02
N SER A 209 14.54 -15.00 1.73
CA SER A 209 15.05 -14.01 2.69
C SER A 209 14.01 -13.61 3.76
N ILE A 210 12.75 -14.00 3.58
CA ILE A 210 11.60 -13.57 4.41
C ILE A 210 11.05 -14.75 5.23
N SER A 211 11.02 -15.96 4.66
CA SER A 211 10.53 -17.17 5.34
C SER A 211 11.29 -18.40 4.86
N SER A 212 11.50 -19.37 5.76
CA SER A 212 12.02 -20.71 5.45
C SER A 212 10.92 -21.77 5.26
N SER A 213 9.66 -21.34 5.18
CA SER A 213 8.50 -22.22 5.00
C SER A 213 8.38 -22.75 3.56
N GLN A 214 7.55 -23.78 3.36
CA GLN A 214 7.34 -24.40 2.04
C GLN A 214 6.53 -23.54 1.05
N GLU A 215 5.91 -22.44 1.49
CA GLU A 215 5.08 -21.56 0.65
C GLU A 215 5.87 -20.40 -0.02
N VAL A 216 7.19 -20.54 -0.07
CA VAL A 216 8.12 -19.54 -0.59
C VAL A 216 8.26 -19.70 -2.09
N ARG A 217 7.99 -18.63 -2.85
CA ARG A 217 8.13 -18.61 -4.31
C ARG A 217 9.42 -17.91 -4.73
N SER A 218 10.13 -18.57 -5.64
CA SER A 218 11.24 -18.00 -6.39
C SER A 218 10.78 -16.88 -7.32
N SER A 219 11.72 -16.03 -7.75
CA SER A 219 11.45 -15.02 -8.78
C SER A 219 10.98 -15.63 -10.10
N SER A 220 11.44 -16.84 -10.44
CA SER A 220 11.00 -17.58 -11.62
C SER A 220 9.54 -18.01 -11.53
N GLU A 221 9.10 -18.56 -10.38
CA GLU A 221 7.70 -18.97 -10.19
C GLU A 221 6.77 -17.76 -10.23
N LYS A 222 7.19 -16.64 -9.67
CA LYS A 222 6.45 -15.37 -9.79
C LYS A 222 6.36 -14.88 -11.22
N ALA A 223 7.44 -15.00 -12.01
CA ALA A 223 7.42 -14.65 -13.43
C ALA A 223 6.39 -15.47 -14.21
N GLU A 224 6.31 -16.78 -13.96
CA GLU A 224 5.33 -17.66 -14.60
C GLU A 224 3.88 -17.26 -14.29
N LEU A 225 3.60 -16.74 -13.09
CA LEU A 225 2.26 -16.22 -12.74
C LEU A 225 1.89 -14.99 -13.57
N LEU A 226 2.87 -14.17 -13.95
CA LEU A 226 2.66 -12.92 -14.68
C LEU A 226 2.70 -13.10 -16.20
N ARG A 227 3.38 -14.14 -16.69
CA ARG A 227 3.58 -14.43 -18.11
C ARG A 227 2.31 -14.43 -18.97
N PRO A 228 1.13 -14.92 -18.51
CA PRO A 228 -0.10 -14.85 -19.31
C PRO A 228 -0.55 -13.43 -19.67
N CYS A 229 -0.19 -12.44 -18.84
CA CYS A 229 -0.67 -11.07 -18.95
C CYS A 229 0.44 -10.04 -19.21
N PHE A 230 1.71 -10.47 -19.24
CA PHE A 230 2.86 -9.60 -19.45
C PHE A 230 3.94 -10.34 -20.25
N ALA A 231 3.89 -10.17 -21.58
CA ALA A 231 4.78 -10.86 -22.50
C ALA A 231 6.26 -10.44 -22.33
N GLU A 232 6.49 -9.20 -21.89
CA GLU A 232 7.83 -8.64 -21.67
C GLU A 232 8.45 -9.03 -20.32
N ILE A 233 7.83 -9.94 -19.56
CA ILE A 233 8.32 -10.39 -18.25
C ILE A 233 9.75 -10.93 -18.31
N ASP A 234 10.11 -11.63 -19.38
CA ASP A 234 11.45 -12.23 -19.53
C ASP A 234 12.51 -11.13 -19.71
N SER A 235 12.23 -10.09 -20.51
CA SER A 235 13.12 -8.94 -20.67
C SER A 235 13.26 -8.14 -19.37
N LEU A 236 12.17 -7.97 -18.63
CA LEU A 236 12.22 -7.33 -17.32
C LEU A 236 13.10 -8.13 -16.35
N MET A 237 12.98 -9.45 -16.35
CA MET A 237 13.77 -10.33 -15.50
C MET A 237 15.26 -10.29 -15.82
N GLU A 238 15.63 -10.23 -17.10
CA GLU A 238 17.02 -10.01 -17.53
C GLU A 238 17.57 -8.67 -17.00
N ASN A 239 16.80 -7.60 -17.10
CA ASN A 239 17.17 -6.28 -16.61
C ASN A 239 17.33 -6.25 -15.07
N ILE A 240 16.40 -6.87 -14.34
CA ILE A 240 16.45 -6.96 -12.87
C ILE A 240 17.67 -7.77 -12.43
N ASN A 241 17.96 -8.90 -13.08
CA ASN A 241 19.13 -9.72 -12.75
C ASN A 241 20.44 -8.99 -13.06
N SER A 242 20.46 -8.22 -14.15
CA SER A 242 21.62 -7.38 -14.51
C SER A 242 21.87 -6.30 -13.46
N LEU A 243 20.82 -5.69 -12.91
CA LEU A 243 20.91 -4.73 -11.80
C LEU A 243 21.41 -5.37 -10.50
N LYS A 244 20.97 -6.59 -10.18
CA LYS A 244 21.44 -7.33 -9.00
C LYS A 244 22.93 -7.66 -9.07
N ASN A 245 23.47 -7.89 -10.27
CA ASN A 245 24.89 -8.21 -10.48
C ASN A 245 25.82 -6.98 -10.42
N LEU A 246 25.28 -5.76 -10.30
CA LEU A 246 26.04 -4.51 -10.19
C LEU A 246 26.34 -4.08 -8.74
N TYR A 247 25.80 -4.81 -7.75
CA TYR A 247 25.98 -4.57 -6.30
C TYR A 247 26.42 -5.85 -5.59
#